data_AF-A0AAV4JKR1-F1
#
_entry.id   AF-A0AAV4JKR1-F1
#
_cell.length_a   1.000
_cell.length_b   1.000
_cell.length_c   1.000
_cell.angle_alpha   90.00
_cell.angle_beta   90.00
_cell.angle_gamma   90.00
#
_symmetry.space_group_name_H-M   'P 1'
#
loop_
_entity.id
_entity.type
_entity.pdbx_description
1 polymer ?
#
loop_
_entity_poly.entity_id
_entity_poly.type
_entity_poly.pdbx_seq_one_letter_code
_entity_poly.pdbx_strand_id
1 'polypeptide(L)' 'MLDFTEEHIVREFKLPRLMQKLAPKGVWALGEHSWNVFPYCRTIVTNPLYMKDNFYAVIDSYYAADNGTSDN' A
#
# COMPACT_ATOMS: atom_id res chain seq x y z
N MET A 1 24.27 4.51 -9.43
CA MET A 1 23.26 5.48 -9.00
C MET A 1 22.12 4.64 -8.46
N LEU A 2 21.75 4.75 -7.20
CA LEU A 2 20.60 4.00 -6.67
C LEU A 2 19.35 4.63 -7.29
N ASP A 3 18.58 3.86 -8.04
CA ASP A 3 17.37 4.34 -8.69
C ASP A 3 16.28 4.50 -7.60
N PHE A 4 16.14 5.72 -7.09
CA PHE A 4 15.05 6.11 -6.18
C PHE A 4 13.82 6.42 -7.01
N THR A 5 12.74 5.66 -6.80
CA THR A 5 11.43 5.94 -7.39
C THR A 5 10.41 6.15 -6.28
N GLU A 6 9.65 7.23 -6.36
CA GLU A 6 8.55 7.53 -5.46
C GLU A 6 7.26 7.65 -6.27
N GLU A 7 6.25 6.89 -5.86
CA GLU A 7 4.93 6.90 -6.49
C GLU A 7 3.85 7.15 -5.44
N HIS A 8 2.90 8.02 -5.79
CA HIS A 8 1.70 8.25 -4.99
C HIS A 8 0.48 8.09 -5.88
N ILE A 9 -0.34 7.08 -5.57
CA ILE A 9 -1.49 6.69 -6.37
C ILE A 9 -2.72 6.63 -5.47
N VAL A 10 -3.76 7.40 -5.80
CA VAL A 10 -5.08 7.26 -5.17
C VAL A 10 -6.01 6.58 -6.14
N ARG A 11 -6.63 5.47 -5.71
CA ARG A 11 -7.50 4.67 -6.58
C ARG A 11 -8.76 4.23 -5.87
N GLU A 12 -9.87 4.30 -6.61
CA GLU A 12 -11.14 3.74 -6.20
C GLU A 12 -11.34 2.34 -6.79
N PHE A 13 -11.69 1.39 -5.94
CA PHE A 13 -11.98 0.02 -6.36
C PHE A 13 -13.48 -0.23 -6.51
N LYS A 14 -13.86 -1.07 -7.49
CA LYS A 14 -15.24 -1.55 -7.61
C LYS A 14 -15.49 -2.66 -6.59
N LEU A 15 -16.30 -2.38 -5.57
CA LEU A 15 -16.76 -3.40 -4.66
C LEU A 15 -17.83 -4.30 -5.28
N PRO A 16 -17.97 -5.56 -4.81
CA PRO A 16 -19.15 -6.38 -5.09
C PRO A 16 -20.46 -5.68 -4.66
N ARG A 17 -21.55 -5.91 -5.40
CA ARG A 17 -22.84 -5.20 -5.21
C ARG A 17 -23.41 -5.29 -3.79
N LEU A 18 -23.21 -6.41 -3.10
CA LEU A 18 -23.68 -6.58 -1.72
C LEU A 18 -22.97 -5.61 -0.77
N MET A 19 -21.65 -5.46 -0.91
CA MET A 19 -20.84 -4.57 -0.09
C MET A 19 -21.13 -3.10 -0.38
N GLN A 20 -21.42 -2.73 -1.63
CA GLN A 20 -21.78 -1.35 -1.99
C GLN A 20 -23.05 -0.84 -1.28
N LYS A 21 -23.99 -1.73 -0.94
CA LYS A 21 -25.22 -1.35 -0.24
C LYS A 21 -25.00 -1.10 1.26
N LEU A 22 -23.98 -1.72 1.83
CA LEU A 22 -23.70 -1.69 3.27
C LEU A 22 -22.64 -0.63 3.61
N ALA A 23 -21.64 -0.47 2.74
CA ALA A 23 -20.50 0.38 3.01
C ALA A 23 -20.77 1.85 2.64
N PRO A 24 -20.36 2.80 3.50
CA PRO A 24 -20.44 4.23 3.19
C PRO A 24 -19.57 4.61 1.98
N LYS A 25 -19.90 5.73 1.34
CA LYS A 25 -19.17 6.22 0.16
C LYS A 25 -17.70 6.51 0.52
N GLY A 26 -16.76 6.08 -0.32
CA GLY A 26 -15.33 6.35 -0.16
C GLY A 26 -14.54 5.31 0.63
N VAL A 27 -15.19 4.28 1.19
CA VAL A 27 -14.52 3.18 1.90
C VAL A 27 -13.49 2.45 1.03
N TRP A 28 -13.71 2.42 -0.27
CA TRP A 28 -12.88 1.71 -1.24
C TRP A 28 -11.95 2.63 -2.03
N ALA A 29 -11.73 3.86 -1.56
CA ALA A 29 -10.68 4.73 -2.06
C ALA A 29 -9.42 4.50 -1.21
N LEU A 30 -8.39 3.90 -1.81
CA LEU A 30 -7.11 3.67 -1.15
C LEU A 30 -6.06 4.58 -1.78
N GLY A 31 -5.25 5.20 -0.91
CA GLY A 31 -4.04 5.92 -1.29
C GLY A 31 -2.83 5.03 -1.05
N GLU A 32 -2.03 4.81 -2.08
CA GLU A 32 -0.79 4.06 -2.04
C GLU A 32 0.38 5.02 -2.20
N HIS A 33 1.33 4.98 -1.27
CA HIS A 33 2.61 5.64 -1.37
C HIS A 33 3.71 4.58 -1.40
N SER A 34 4.48 4.53 -2.48
CA SER A 34 5.51 3.52 -2.70
C SER A 34 6.87 4.18 -2.94
N TRP A 35 7.87 3.76 -2.16
CA TRP A 35 9.27 4.13 -2.31
C TRP A 35 10.06 2.89 -2.71
N ASN A 36 10.53 2.86 -3.95
CA ASN A 36 11.38 1.80 -4.47
C ASN A 36 12.82 2.30 -4.51
N VAL A 37 13.66 1.69 -3.67
CA VAL A 37 15.09 1.98 -3.56
C VAL A 37 15.82 0.65 -3.49
N PHE A 38 16.06 0.02 -4.65
CA PHE A 38 16.69 -1.31 -4.69
C PHE A 38 17.94 -1.38 -3.78
N PRO A 39 18.05 -2.38 -2.89
CA PRO A 39 17.24 -3.61 -2.75
C PRO A 39 16.03 -3.51 -1.81
N TYR A 40 15.62 -2.32 -1.40
CA TYR A 40 14.53 -2.11 -0.45
C TYR A 40 13.34 -1.40 -1.09
N CYS A 41 12.14 -1.90 -0.83
CA CYS A 41 10.90 -1.24 -1.23
C CYS A 41 10.01 -1.08 0.00
N ARG A 42 9.46 0.12 0.18
CA ARG A 42 8.43 0.39 1.19
C ARG A 42 7.19 0.88 0.50
N THR A 43 6.06 0.26 0.80
CA THR A 43 4.74 0.71 0.34
C THR A 43 3.84 0.94 1.55
N ILE A 44 3.23 2.12 1.63
CA ILE A 44 2.26 2.50 2.64
C ILE A 44 0.90 2.68 1.96
N VAL A 45 -0.06 1.87 2.38
CA VAL A 45 -1.45 1.95 1.92
C VAL A 45 -2.29 2.59 3.02
N THR A 46 -3.05 3.62 2.65
CA THR A 46 -3.93 4.39 3.53
C THR A 46 -5.33 4.48 2.96
N ASN A 47 -6.32 4.80 3.80
CA ASN A 47 -7.69 5.08 3.38
C ASN A 47 -8.07 6.51 3.80
N PRO A 48 -7.66 7.52 3.03
CA PRO A 48 -7.79 8.92 3.45
C PRO A 48 -9.24 9.40 3.52
N LEU A 49 -10.14 8.83 2.72
CA LEU A 49 -11.53 9.31 2.62
C LEU A 49 -12.46 8.77 3.71
N TYR A 50 -12.15 7.61 4.29
CA TYR A 50 -13.01 7.01 5.31
C TYR A 50 -12.31 6.83 6.66
N MET A 51 -11.20 6.09 6.70
CA MET A 51 -10.54 5.73 7.96
C MET A 51 -9.47 6.73 8.39
N LYS A 52 -9.07 7.64 7.49
CA LYS A 52 -8.02 8.65 7.73
C LYS A 52 -6.78 7.97 8.31
N ASP A 53 -6.35 8.39 9.49
CA ASP A 53 -5.15 7.91 10.18
C ASP A 53 -5.38 6.58 10.95
N ASN A 54 -6.63 6.10 11.04
CA ASN A 54 -6.95 4.86 11.76
C ASN A 54 -6.66 3.59 10.96
N PHE A 55 -6.32 3.73 9.66
CA PHE A 55 -5.97 2.60 8.81
C PHE A 55 -4.70 2.89 8.03
N TYR A 56 -3.67 2.09 8.31
CA TYR A 56 -2.46 2.05 7.53
C TYR A 56 -2.00 0.60 7.42
N ALA A 57 -1.56 0.21 6.23
CA ALA A 57 -0.85 -1.03 5.99
C ALA A 57 0.52 -0.69 5.44
N VAL A 58 1.57 -1.17 6.10
CA VAL A 58 2.96 -0.98 5.67
C VAL A 58 3.48 -2.31 5.15
N ILE A 59 4.00 -2.29 3.93
CA ILE A 59 4.64 -3.42 3.28
C ILE A 59 6.10 -3.04 3.06
N ASP A 60 6.96 -3.68 3.83
CA ASP A 60 8.42 -3.53 3.70
C ASP A 60 8.95 -4.79 3.03
N SER A 61 9.62 -4.61 1.89
CA SER A 61 10.20 -5.69 1.10
C SER A 61 11.69 -5.44 0.93
N TYR A 62 12.47 -6.50 1.14
CA TYR A 62 13.93 -6.46 0.98
C TYR A 62 14.39 -7.60 0.08
N TYR A 63 15.19 -7.26 -0.93
CA TYR A 63 15.82 -8.23 -1.82
C TYR A 63 17.16 -8.65 -1.21
N ALA A 64 17.15 -9.79 -0.52
CA ALA A 64 18.37 -10.45 -0.05
C ALA A 64 18.88 -11.45 -1.10
N ALA A 65 20.20 -11.55 -1.26
CA ALA A 65 20.84 -12.57 -2.09
C ALA A 65 21.01 -13.89 -1.31
N ASP A 66 19.91 -14.38 -0.73
CA ASP A 66 19.88 -15.61 0.07
C ASP A 66 18.67 -16.49 -0.34
N ASN A 67 18.48 -17.62 0.35
CA ASN A 67 17.30 -18.49 0.16
C ASN A 67 16.19 -18.20 1.19
N GLY A 68 16.10 -16.96 1.70
CA GLY A 68 15.17 -16.61 2.79
C GLY A 68 15.55 -17.25 4.12
N THR A 69 16.85 -17.39 4.37
CA THR A 69 17.42 -18.01 5.58
C THR A 69 17.97 -16.98 6.56
N SER A 70 18.04 -15.72 6.15
CA SER A 70 18.45 -14.62 7.02
C SER A 70 17.38 -14.36 8.08
N ASP A 71 17.78 -14.41 9.35
CA ASP A 71 16.95 -13.94 10.45
C ASP A 71 16.83 -12.41 10.43
N ASN A 72 15.70 -11.93 10.93
CA ASN A 72 15.30 -10.52 10.92
C ASN A 72 16.03 -9.69 11.99
#